data_AF-A0A353PTA6-F1
#
_entry.id   AF-A0A353PTA6-F1
#
_cell.length_a   1.000
_cell.length_b   1.000
_cell.length_c   1.000
_cell.angle_alpha   90.00
_cell.angle_beta   90.00
_cell.angle_gamma   90.00
#
_symmetry.space_group_name_H-M   'P 1'
#
loop_
_entity.id
_entity.type
_entity.pdbx_description
1 polymer ?
#
loop_
_entity_poly.entity_id
_entity_poly.type
_entity_poly.pdbx_seq_one_letter_code
_entity_poly.pdbx_strand_id
1 'polypeptide(L)' 'LGGLKMLQALRGPFPQVSFMPTGGINQTNLKAYAAEKSVFAIGGSWMVAPEDIESENWEKITKLSSEALALWEEGRKALL' A
#
# COMPACT_ATOMS: atom_id res chain seq x y z
N LEU A 1 -14.12 10.91 -5.00
CA LEU A 1 -13.39 10.46 -6.21
C LEU A 1 -11.98 10.08 -5.79
N GLY A 2 -11.44 8.94 -6.21
CA GLY A 2 -10.09 8.52 -5.85
C GLY A 2 -9.97 7.02 -5.50
N GLY A 3 -8.80 6.64 -5.01
CA GLY A 3 -8.47 5.26 -4.62
C GLY A 3 -8.40 4.28 -5.78
N LEU A 4 -8.49 2.98 -5.46
CA LEU A 4 -8.29 1.90 -6.43
C LEU A 4 -9.19 1.99 -7.67
N LYS A 5 -10.47 2.38 -7.50
CA LYS A 5 -11.41 2.55 -8.62
C LYS A 5 -10.93 3.61 -9.62
N MET A 6 -10.31 4.68 -9.14
CA MET A 6 -9.75 5.72 -10.01
C MET A 6 -8.54 5.19 -10.79
N LEU A 7 -7.66 4.44 -10.13
CA LEU A 7 -6.51 3.82 -10.79
C LEU A 7 -6.96 2.89 -11.91
N GLN A 8 -7.98 2.06 -11.66
CA GLN A 8 -8.58 1.17 -12.65
C GLN A 8 -9.17 1.94 -13.85
N ALA A 9 -9.86 3.06 -13.60
CA ALA A 9 -10.38 3.92 -14.67
C ALA A 9 -9.26 4.54 -15.53
N LEU A 10 -8.14 4.94 -14.91
CA LEU A 10 -6.98 5.52 -15.60
C LEU A 10 -6.24 4.52 -16.50
N ARG A 11 -6.40 3.20 -16.29
CA ARG A 11 -5.78 2.18 -17.16
C ARG A 11 -6.31 2.20 -18.59
N GLY A 12 -7.56 2.65 -18.79
CA GLY A 12 -8.14 2.79 -20.13
C GLY A 12 -7.34 3.74 -21.02
N PRO A 13 -7.22 5.03 -20.65
CA PRO A 13 -6.44 6.00 -21.41
C PRO A 13 -4.92 5.85 -21.27
N PHE A 14 -4.42 5.26 -20.17
CA PHE A 14 -2.97 5.16 -19.88
C PHE A 14 -2.52 3.71 -19.58
N PRO A 15 -2.60 2.78 -20.55
CA PRO A 15 -2.36 1.36 -20.29
C PRO A 15 -0.91 1.02 -19.92
N GLN A 16 0.06 1.84 -20.32
CA GLN A 16 1.48 1.67 -20.01
C GLN A 16 1.94 2.32 -18.69
N VAL A 17 1.07 3.08 -18.02
CA VAL A 17 1.43 3.79 -16.78
C VAL A 17 1.26 2.85 -15.58
N SER A 18 2.23 2.89 -14.67
CA SER A 18 2.15 2.26 -13.35
C SER A 18 2.08 3.32 -12.27
N PHE A 19 1.39 3.01 -11.18
CA PHE A 19 1.04 3.93 -10.11
C PHE A 19 1.66 3.50 -8.79
N MET A 20 1.98 4.49 -7.96
CA MET A 20 2.30 4.33 -6.55
C MET A 20 1.33 5.20 -5.73
N PRO A 21 0.15 4.67 -5.37
CA PRO A 21 -0.81 5.45 -4.60
C PRO A 21 -0.29 5.72 -3.19
N THR A 22 -0.61 6.92 -2.70
CA THR A 22 -0.30 7.38 -1.35
C THR A 22 -1.55 8.04 -0.75
N GLY A 23 -1.61 8.10 0.59
CA GLY A 23 -2.72 8.70 1.31
C GLY A 23 -3.93 7.77 1.49
N GLY A 24 -4.36 7.59 2.74
CA GLY A 24 -5.53 6.74 3.06
C GLY A 24 -5.30 5.23 2.96
N ILE A 25 -4.08 4.78 2.63
CA ILE A 25 -3.71 3.36 2.65
C ILE A 25 -3.46 2.90 4.09
N ASN A 26 -3.92 1.70 4.43
CA ASN A 26 -3.75 1.06 5.73
C ASN A 26 -3.90 -0.47 5.60
N GLN A 27 -3.75 -1.19 6.72
CA GLN A 27 -3.81 -2.67 6.76
C GLN A 27 -5.08 -3.27 6.13
N THR A 28 -6.21 -2.57 6.22
CA THR A 28 -7.51 -3.08 5.72
C THR A 28 -7.66 -3.01 4.21
N ASN A 29 -6.97 -2.08 3.54
CA ASN A 29 -7.12 -1.85 2.10
C ASN A 29 -5.85 -2.15 1.28
N LEU A 30 -4.71 -2.33 1.94
CA LEU A 30 -3.42 -2.60 1.32
C LEU A 30 -3.48 -3.75 0.32
N LYS A 31 -4.08 -4.90 0.70
CA LYS A 31 -4.16 -6.08 -0.18
C LYS A 31 -4.85 -5.78 -1.52
N ALA A 32 -5.88 -4.94 -1.51
CA ALA A 32 -6.62 -4.59 -2.72
C ALA A 32 -5.74 -3.79 -3.70
N TYR A 33 -4.88 -2.90 -3.18
CA TYR A 33 -3.89 -2.20 -4.01
C TYR A 33 -2.77 -3.13 -4.47
N ALA A 34 -2.30 -4.05 -3.63
CA ALA A 34 -1.27 -5.01 -4.02
C ALA A 34 -1.72 -5.93 -5.16
N ALA A 35 -3.00 -6.34 -5.15
CA ALA A 35 -3.61 -7.16 -6.20
C ALA A 35 -3.91 -6.40 -7.50
N GLU A 36 -3.64 -5.09 -7.57
CA GLU A 36 -3.85 -4.29 -8.76
C GLU A 36 -2.58 -4.25 -9.62
N LYS A 37 -2.63 -4.85 -10.82
CA LYS A 37 -1.44 -4.95 -11.69
C LYS A 37 -0.81 -3.60 -12.07
N SER A 38 -1.57 -2.50 -12.04
CA SER A 38 -1.02 -1.17 -12.34
C SER A 38 -0.33 -0.52 -11.15
N VAL A 39 -0.47 -1.10 -9.96
CA VAL A 39 0.18 -0.62 -8.75
C VAL A 39 1.47 -1.40 -8.53
N PHE A 40 2.61 -0.71 -8.55
CA PHE A 40 3.92 -1.33 -8.36
C PHE A 40 4.44 -1.18 -6.93
N ALA A 41 3.95 -0.19 -6.18
CA ALA A 41 4.28 0.08 -4.79
C ALA A 41 3.15 0.88 -4.13
N ILE A 42 3.14 0.98 -2.81
CA ILE A 42 2.21 1.81 -2.04
C ILE A 42 2.99 2.66 -1.03
N GLY A 43 2.47 3.84 -0.70
CA GLY A 43 2.96 4.66 0.39
C GLY A 43 1.92 4.81 1.51
N GLY A 44 2.37 4.68 2.75
CA GLY A 44 1.54 4.95 3.93
C GLY A 44 2.37 5.30 5.15
N SER A 45 1.74 5.96 6.11
CA SER A 45 2.38 6.45 7.33
C SER A 45 2.01 5.64 8.58
N TRP A 46 1.05 4.73 8.50
CA TRP A 46 0.50 4.05 9.69
C TRP A 46 1.52 3.18 10.44
N MET A 47 2.58 2.72 9.76
CA MET A 47 3.67 1.91 10.33
C MET A 47 4.82 2.75 10.91
N VAL A 48 4.83 4.06 10.65
CA VAL A 48 5.89 5.01 11.05
C VAL A 48 5.25 6.27 11.61
N ALA A 49 4.40 6.11 12.62
CA ALA A 49 3.73 7.21 13.28
C ALA A 49 4.75 8.13 13.99
N PRO A 50 4.61 9.47 13.95
CA PRO A 50 5.54 10.39 14.60
C PRO A 50 5.77 10.07 16.07
N GLU A 51 4.72 9.68 16.79
CA GLU A 51 4.78 9.36 18.22
C GLU A 51 5.64 8.11 18.48
N ASP A 52 5.61 7.13 17.57
CA ASP A 52 6.44 5.93 17.67
C ASP A 52 7.91 6.23 17.34
N ILE A 53 8.18 7.23 16.49
CA ILE A 53 9.55 7.70 16.22
C ILE A 53 10.09 8.49 17.41
N GLU A 54 9.30 9.44 17.93
CA GLU A 54 9.67 10.30 19.07
C GLU A 54 9.91 9.50 20.35
N SER A 55 9.16 8.40 20.55
CA SER A 55 9.32 7.49 21.68
C SER A 55 10.31 6.35 21.43
N GLU A 56 11.00 6.34 20.29
CA GLU A 56 11.93 5.28 19.87
C GLU A 56 11.32 3.87 19.91
N ASN A 57 10.04 3.76 19.56
CA ASN A 57 9.27 2.51 19.55
C ASN A 57 9.56 1.66 18.30
N TRP A 58 10.83 1.28 18.14
CA TRP A 58 11.33 0.51 17.01
C TRP A 58 10.69 -0.88 16.91
N GLU A 59 10.30 -1.46 18.03
CA GLU A 59 9.60 -2.75 18.06
C GLU A 59 8.24 -2.65 17.35
N LYS A 60 7.43 -1.63 17.69
CA LYS A 60 6.14 -1.42 17.03
C LYS A 60 6.29 -1.07 15.56
N ILE A 61 7.25 -0.20 15.20
CA ILE A 61 7.53 0.14 13.79
C ILE A 61 7.91 -1.12 13.00
N THR A 62 8.78 -1.97 13.57
CA THR A 62 9.21 -3.24 12.95
C THR A 62 8.02 -4.18 12.75
N LYS A 63 7.19 -4.33 13.78
CA LYS A 63 5.99 -5.17 13.73
C LYS A 63 5.04 -4.71 12.62
N LEU A 64 4.65 -3.43 12.62
CA LEU A 64 3.72 -2.87 11.64
C LEU A 64 4.27 -2.92 10.21
N SER A 65 5.58 -2.72 10.05
CA SER A 65 6.24 -2.82 8.75
C SER A 65 6.25 -4.27 8.23
N SER A 66 6.50 -5.23 9.12
CA SER A 66 6.48 -6.66 8.79
C SER A 66 5.06 -7.13 8.44
N GLU A 67 4.05 -6.68 9.18
CA GLU A 67 2.63 -6.92 8.85
C GLU A 67 2.27 -6.33 7.49
N ALA A 68 2.69 -5.09 7.21
CA ALA A 68 2.44 -4.45 5.91
C ALA A 68 3.07 -5.24 4.74
N LEU A 69 4.30 -5.73 4.92
CA LEU A 69 4.98 -6.56 3.93
C LEU A 69 4.26 -7.90 3.71
N ALA A 70 3.83 -8.57 4.78
CA ALA A 70 3.08 -9.83 4.66
C ALA A 70 1.77 -9.63 3.88
N LEU A 71 1.01 -8.57 4.19
CA LEU A 71 -0.22 -8.23 3.47
C LEU A 71 0.06 -7.90 2.00
N TRP A 72 1.18 -7.23 1.71
CA TRP A 72 1.61 -6.92 0.35
C TRP A 72 1.86 -8.20 -0.45
N GLU A 73 2.70 -9.10 0.07
CA GLU A 73 3.02 -10.37 -0.56
C GLU A 73 1.77 -11.25 -0.76
N GLU A 74 0.87 -11.29 0.22
CA GLU A 74 -0.41 -11.98 0.09
C GLU A 74 -1.26 -11.43 -1.07
N GLY A 75 -1.36 -10.10 -1.19
CA GLY A 75 -2.09 -9.47 -2.29
C GLY A 75 -1.42 -9.69 -3.64
N ARG A 76 -0.07 -9.69 -3.70
CA ARG A 76 0.69 -9.95 -4.93
C ARG A 76 0.50 -11.37 -5.47
N LYS A 77 0.27 -12.36 -4.61
CA LYS A 77 -0.03 -13.74 -5.04
C LYS A 77 -1.25 -13.86 -5.94
N ALA A 78 -2.21 -12.93 -5.85
CA ALA A 78 -3.38 -12.91 -6.74
C ALA A 78 -3.04 -12.55 -8.21
N LEU A 79 -1.80 -12.16 -8.49
CA LEU A 79 -1.31 -11.79 -9.83
C LEU A 79 -0.39 -12.84 -10.46
N LEU A 80 -0.08 -13.92 -9.73
CA LEU A 80 0.68 -15.08 -10.20
C LEU A 80 -0.29 -16.15 -10.74
#